data_AF-A0A533Z9S0-F1
#
_entry.id   AF-A0A533Z9S0-F1
#
_cell.length_a   1.000
_cell.length_b   1.000
_cell.length_c   1.000
_cell.angle_alpha   90.00
_cell.angle_beta   90.00
_cell.angle_gamma   90.00
#
_symmetry.space_group_name_H-M   'P 1'
#
loop_
_entity.id
_entity.type
_entity.pdbx_description
1 polymer ?
#
loop_
_entity_poly.entity_id
_entity_poly.type
_entity_poly.pdbx_seq_one_letter_code
_entity_poly.pdbx_strand_id
1 'polypeptide(L)'
;MIYPRLVIAGTHSGVGKTTVTLALLAALKERGRRVQPFKVGPDFIDPGHHSAVTGRLSRNLDGWMLGPTVCRQVFLRAAADADISIIEGVMGLFDGSSPVTESGSTAEL
;
A
#
# COMPACT_ATOMS: atom_id res chain seq x y z
N MET A 1 11.07 -13.73 10.74
CA MET A 1 10.57 -12.38 11.05
C MET A 1 9.09 -12.32 10.75
N ILE A 2 8.32 -11.63 11.58
CA ILE A 2 6.90 -11.36 11.32
C ILE A 2 6.82 -9.96 10.71
N TYR A 3 6.04 -9.78 9.64
CA TYR A 3 5.79 -8.48 9.01
C TYR A 3 4.30 -8.13 9.16
N PRO A 4 3.89 -7.49 10.27
CA PRO A 4 2.51 -7.04 10.46
C PRO A 4 2.11 -6.09 9.34
N ARG A 5 0.96 -6.32 8.72
CA ARG A 5 0.49 -5.51 7.60
C ARG A 5 -1.02 -5.44 7.53
N LEU A 6 -1.53 -4.32 7.05
CA LEU A 6 -2.93 -4.10 6.74
C LEU A 6 -3.05 -3.55 5.32
N VAL A 7 -4.01 -4.06 4.57
CA VAL A 7 -4.38 -3.55 3.24
C VAL A 7 -5.66 -2.76 3.36
N ILE A 8 -5.66 -1.53 2.86
CA ILE A 8 -6.83 -0.67 2.79
C ILE A 8 -7.37 -0.73 1.36
N ALA A 9 -8.37 -1.58 1.15
CA ALA A 9 -9.09 -1.70 -0.12
C ALA A 9 -10.43 -0.97 -0.07
N GLY A 10 -11.13 -0.92 -1.21
CA GLY A 10 -12.43 -0.29 -1.33
C GLY A 10 -13.23 -0.88 -2.46
N THR A 11 -14.51 -0.53 -2.54
CA THR A 11 -15.41 -1.05 -3.58
C THR A 11 -15.22 -0.38 -4.94
N HIS A 12 -14.72 0.86 -4.97
CA HIS A 12 -14.49 1.65 -6.18
C HIS A 12 -13.54 2.83 -5.87
N SER A 13 -13.16 3.58 -6.90
CA SER A 13 -12.41 4.85 -6.76
C SER A 13 -13.22 5.93 -6.04
N GLY A 14 -12.60 6.73 -5.18
CA GLY A 14 -13.29 7.83 -4.49
C GLY A 14 -14.08 7.44 -3.23
N VAL A 15 -14.12 6.16 -2.84
CA VAL A 15 -14.79 5.70 -1.60
C VAL A 15 -14.07 6.09 -0.29
N GLY A 16 -12.97 6.85 -0.37
CA GLY A 16 -12.24 7.37 0.80
C GLY A 16 -11.07 6.51 1.31
N LYS A 17 -10.56 5.57 0.50
CA LYS A 17 -9.39 4.73 0.85
C LYS A 17 -8.21 5.58 1.35
N THR A 18 -7.83 6.59 0.57
CA THR A 18 -6.70 7.49 0.88
C THR A 18 -6.90 8.22 2.19
N THR A 19 -8.11 8.72 2.47
CA THR A 19 -8.42 9.37 3.75
C THR A 19 -8.23 8.40 4.92
N VAL A 20 -8.74 7.17 4.80
CA VAL A 20 -8.59 6.13 5.83
C VAL A 20 -7.13 5.72 6.00
N THR A 21 -6.39 5.53 4.90
CA THR A 21 -4.95 5.24 4.93
C THR A 21 -4.19 6.32 5.68
N LEU A 22 -4.36 7.59 5.29
CA LEU A 22 -3.64 8.71 5.90
C LEU A 22 -3.98 8.85 7.39
N ALA A 23 -5.24 8.64 7.77
CA ALA A 23 -5.66 8.64 9.17
C ALA A 23 -4.97 7.54 9.97
N LEU A 24 -4.88 6.31 9.44
CA LEU A 24 -4.17 5.21 10.09
C LEU A 24 -2.66 5.47 10.17
N LEU A 25 -2.04 5.94 9.08
CA LEU A 25 -0.62 6.29 9.05
C LEU A 25 -0.29 7.35 10.12
N ALA A 26 -1.09 8.42 10.19
CA ALA A 26 -0.91 9.49 11.17
C ALA A 26 -1.09 8.98 12.60
N ALA A 27 -2.19 8.28 12.87
CA ALA A 27 -2.51 7.81 14.21
C ALA A 27 -1.53 6.73 14.73
N LEU A 28 -0.95 5.91 13.84
CA LEU A 28 0.08 4.94 14.24
C LEU A 28 1.43 5.62 14.48
N LYS A 29 1.80 6.60 13.65
CA LYS A 29 3.01 7.41 13.85
C LYS A 29 2.95 8.19 15.17
N GLU A 30 1.81 8.82 15.47
CA GLU A 30 1.59 9.57 16.71
C GLU A 30 1.77 8.67 17.95
N ARG A 31 1.43 7.38 17.84
CA ARG A 31 1.67 6.36 18.87
C ARG A 31 3.11 5.82 18.89
N GLY A 32 4.04 6.47 18.19
CA GLY A 32 5.46 6.12 18.15
C GLY A 32 5.79 4.86 17.35
N ARG A 33 4.89 4.39 16.48
CA ARG A 33 5.18 3.22 15.62
C ARG A 33 5.97 3.61 14.38
N ARG A 34 6.93 2.77 14.00
CA ARG A 34 7.61 2.82 12.70
C ARG A 34 6.69 2.23 11.63
N VAL A 35 5.95 3.10 10.95
CA VAL A 35 4.98 2.68 9.93
C VAL A 35 5.61 2.75 8.55
N GLN A 36 5.64 1.64 7.81
CA GLN A 36 6.05 1.64 6.41
C GLN A 36 4.81 1.74 5.50
N PRO A 37 4.64 2.85 4.76
CA PRO A 37 3.56 2.96 3.80
C PRO A 37 3.90 2.28 2.47
N PHE A 38 2.86 1.77 1.83
CA PHE A 38 2.89 1.25 0.47
C PHE A 38 1.65 1.70 -0.30
N LYS A 39 1.77 1.72 -1.63
CA LYS A 39 0.66 1.99 -2.54
C LYS A 39 0.64 0.95 -3.64
N VAL A 40 -0.52 0.38 -3.90
CA VAL A 40 -0.78 -0.50 -5.04
C VAL A 40 -1.06 0.34 -6.28
N GLY A 41 -0.66 -0.17 -7.44
CA GLY A 41 -0.92 0.47 -8.74
C GLY A 41 0.08 1.58 -9.09
N PRO A 42 0.00 2.13 -10.31
CA PRO A 42 1.01 3.05 -10.84
C PRO A 42 0.71 4.49 -10.41
N ASP A 43 0.71 4.74 -9.10
CA ASP A 43 0.40 6.04 -8.50
C ASP A 43 1.66 6.72 -7.96
N PHE A 44 1.69 8.06 -8.04
CA PHE A 44 2.74 8.91 -7.51
C PHE A 44 2.25 10.03 -6.58
N ILE A 45 0.94 10.31 -6.53
CA ILE A 45 0.35 11.36 -5.68
C ILE A 45 0.17 10.82 -4.26
N ASP A 46 -0.53 9.70 -4.10
CA ASP A 46 -0.78 9.08 -2.79
C ASP A 46 0.52 8.72 -2.05
N PRO A 47 1.55 8.15 -2.70
CA PRO A 47 2.85 7.94 -2.08
C PRO A 47 3.48 9.21 -1.51
N GLY A 48 3.25 10.37 -2.15
CA GLY A 48 3.68 11.67 -1.64
C GLY A 48 3.02 12.02 -0.31
N HIS A 49 1.70 11.88 -0.22
CA HIS A 49 0.94 12.10 1.02
C HIS A 49 1.36 11.13 2.12
N HIS A 50 1.50 9.84 1.81
CA HIS A 50 1.99 8.84 2.76
C HIS A 50 3.36 9.21 3.33
N SER A 51 4.27 9.64 2.45
CA SER A 51 5.64 9.97 2.84
C SER A 51 5.68 11.24 3.69
N ALA A 52 4.85 12.23 3.37
CA ALA A 52 4.69 13.43 4.18
C ALA A 52 4.17 13.10 5.60
N VAL A 53 3.19 12.21 5.71
CA VAL A 53 2.64 11.79 7.01
C VAL A 53 3.66 10.99 7.81
N THR A 54 4.26 9.96 7.23
CA THR A 54 5.12 9.01 7.96
C THR A 54 6.56 9.46 8.13
N GLY A 55 7.07 10.34 7.25
CA GLY A 55 8.49 10.64 7.12
C GLY A 55 9.30 9.52 6.43
N ARG A 56 8.63 8.49 5.91
CA ARG A 56 9.26 7.35 5.21
C ARG A 56 8.77 7.27 3.78
N LEU A 57 9.66 6.92 2.86
CA LEU A 57 9.29 6.79 1.46
C LEU A 57 8.26 5.67 1.28
N SER A 58 7.08 6.02 0.77
CA SER A 58 6.06 5.05 0.36
C SER A 58 6.51 4.28 -0.86
N ARG A 59 6.43 2.95 -0.80
CA ARG A 59 6.89 2.07 -1.88
C ARG A 59 5.72 1.57 -2.71
N ASN A 60 5.96 1.45 -4.00
CA ASN A 60 4.99 0.95 -4.96
C ASN A 60 4.96 -0.59 -4.93
N LEU A 61 3.75 -1.17 -4.93
CA LEU A 61 3.48 -2.62 -5.02
C LEU A 61 2.56 -2.93 -6.21
N ASP A 62 2.84 -2.34 -7.37
CA ASP A 62 2.15 -2.61 -8.62
C ASP A 62 2.58 -3.96 -9.21
N GLY A 63 1.69 -4.94 -9.14
CA GLY A 63 1.90 -6.28 -9.69
C GLY A 63 2.01 -6.32 -11.22
N TRP A 64 1.41 -5.36 -11.93
CA TRP A 64 1.44 -5.29 -13.39
C TRP A 64 2.80 -4.79 -13.92
N MET A 65 3.38 -3.76 -13.30
CA MET A 65 4.68 -3.19 -13.68
C MET A 65 5.86 -4.00 -13.13
N LEU A 66 5.78 -4.44 -11.88
CA LEU A 66 6.93 -5.03 -11.17
C LEU A 66 6.91 -6.56 -11.19
N GLY A 67 5.73 -7.15 -11.31
CA GLY A 67 5.53 -8.58 -11.11
C GLY A 67 5.64 -9.01 -9.63
N PRO A 68 5.11 -10.20 -9.29
CA PRO A 68 4.95 -10.64 -7.91
C PRO A 68 6.28 -10.80 -7.15
N THR A 69 7.32 -11.27 -7.85
CA THR A 69 8.65 -11.46 -7.25
C THR A 69 9.25 -10.14 -6.80
N VAL A 70 9.19 -9.09 -7.63
CA VAL A 70 9.75 -7.79 -7.30
C VAL A 70 8.90 -7.09 -6.24
N CYS A 71 7.57 -7.15 -6.32
CA CYS A 71 6.69 -6.65 -5.26
C CYS A 71 7.04 -7.25 -3.90
N ARG A 72 7.24 -8.58 -3.83
CA ARG A 72 7.64 -9.25 -2.60
C ARG A 72 9.01 -8.79 -2.09
N GLN A 73 9.99 -8.60 -2.98
CA GLN A 73 11.30 -8.09 -2.60
C GLN A 73 11.24 -6.64 -2.09
N VAL A 74 10.48 -5.78 -2.76
CA VAL A 74 10.26 -4.38 -2.34
C VAL A 74 9.61 -4.35 -0.96
N PHE A 75 8.55 -5.13 -0.75
CA PHE A 75 7.87 -5.24 0.53
C PHE A 75 8.83 -5.71 1.64
N LEU A 76 9.51 -6.84 1.44
CA LEU A 76 10.37 -7.43 2.48
C LEU A 76 11.53 -6.49 2.87
N ARG A 77 12.11 -5.78 1.91
CA ARG A 77 13.20 -4.82 2.17
C ARG A 77 12.70 -3.59 2.92
N ALA A 78 11.59 -3.00 2.49
CA ALA A 78 11.08 -1.76 3.07
C ALA A 78 10.40 -1.97 4.43
N ALA A 79 9.84 -3.17 4.68
CA ALA A 79 9.18 -3.52 5.93
C ALA A 79 10.12 -4.11 6.99
N ALA A 80 11.41 -4.31 6.67
CA ALA A 80 12.37 -5.01 7.54
C ALA A 80 12.54 -4.38 8.93
N ASP A 81 12.47 -3.05 9.01
CA ASP A 81 12.62 -2.27 10.25
C ASP A 81 11.31 -1.61 10.68
N ALA A 82 10.17 -1.97 10.07
CA ALA A 82 8.88 -1.40 10.38
C ALA A 82 8.16 -2.21 11.47
N ASP A 83 7.45 -1.53 12.36
CA ASP A 83 6.58 -2.18 13.34
C ASP A 83 5.27 -2.65 12.67
N ILE A 84 4.82 -1.93 11.65
CA ILE A 84 3.64 -2.27 10.84
C ILE A 84 3.73 -1.64 9.44
N SER A 85 3.22 -2.36 8.45
CA SER A 85 3.04 -1.87 7.08
C SER A 85 1.57 -1.51 6.82
N ILE A 86 1.32 -0.36 6.20
CA ILE A 86 -0.02 0.01 5.72
C ILE A 86 0.06 0.12 4.20
N ILE A 87 -0.78 -0.66 3.51
CA ILE A 87 -0.79 -0.78 2.06
C ILE A 87 -2.11 -0.21 1.55
N GLU A 88 -2.06 0.90 0.83
CA GLU A 88 -3.24 1.46 0.16
C GLU A 88 -3.47 0.78 -1.17
N GLY A 89 -4.68 0.24 -1.36
CA GLY A 89 -5.12 -0.35 -2.62
C GLY A 89 -5.26 0.66 -3.77
N VAL A 90 -5.53 0.15 -4.96
CA VAL A 90 -5.88 0.92 -6.17
C VAL A 90 -7.33 0.65 -6.54
N MET A 91 -8.03 1.65 -7.10
CA MET A 91 -9.40 1.52 -7.64
C MET A 91 -10.36 0.73 -6.72
N GLY A 92 -11.20 -0.17 -7.24
CA GLY A 92 -11.88 -1.21 -6.48
C GLY A 92 -10.96 -2.40 -6.17
N LEU A 93 -11.31 -3.21 -5.16
CA LEU A 93 -10.52 -4.35 -4.69
C LEU A 93 -10.08 -5.29 -5.83
N PHE A 94 -10.99 -5.58 -6.75
CA PHE A 94 -10.79 -6.48 -7.90
C PHE A 94 -10.55 -5.75 -9.22
N ASP A 95 -10.46 -4.41 -9.19
CA ASP A 95 -10.18 -3.64 -10.41
C ASP A 95 -8.69 -3.76 -10.75
N GLY A 96 -8.38 -4.39 -11.88
CA GLY A 96 -7.01 -4.63 -12.32
C GLY A 96 -6.84 -4.52 -13.84
N SER A 97 -5.72 -5.05 -14.34
CA SER A 97 -5.37 -5.07 -15.77
C SER A 97 -6.15 -6.10 -16.60
N SER A 98 -6.89 -6.99 -15.94
CA SER A 98 -7.60 -8.11 -16.56
C SER A 98 -9.04 -8.18 -16.03
N PRO A 99 -10.04 -8.50 -16.89
CA PRO A 99 -11.43 -8.69 -16.47
C PRO A 99 -11.72 -10.09 -15.92
N VAL A 100 -10.75 -11.02 -15.98
CA VAL A 100 -10.93 -12.44 -15.63
C VAL A 100 -9.93 -12.95 -14.60
N THR A 101 -8.88 -12.18 -14.33
CA THR A 101 -7.84 -12.50 -13.33
C THR A 101 -7.59 -11.28 -12.46
N GLU A 102 -7.06 -11.50 -11.27
CA GLU A 102 -6.77 -10.42 -10.31
C GLU A 102 -5.53 -9.59 -10.65
N SER A 103 -4.88 -9.85 -11.79
CA SER A 103 -3.60 -9.23 -12.17
C SER A 103 -3.67 -7.69 -12.15
N GLY A 104 -2.82 -7.06 -11.35
CA GLY A 104 -2.75 -5.61 -11.18
C GLY A 104 -3.82 -5.03 -10.23
N SER A 105 -4.69 -5.87 -9.66
CA SER A 105 -5.67 -5.44 -8.66
C SER A 105 -5.09 -5.44 -7.25
N THR A 106 -5.83 -4.88 -6.30
CA THR A 106 -5.46 -4.97 -4.88
C THR A 106 -5.58 -6.41 -4.36
N ALA A 107 -6.47 -7.23 -4.93
CA ALA A 107 -6.72 -8.61 -4.51
C ALA A 107 -5.60 -9.60 -4.89
N GLU A 108 -4.67 -9.21 -5.77
CA GLU A 108 -3.50 -10.03 -6.13
C GLU A 108 -2.47 -10.16 -5.00
N LEU A 109 -2.43 -9.19 -4.08
CA LEU A 109 -1.39 -9.06 -3.04
C LEU A 109 -1.62 -9.92 -1.80
#